data_AF-E9HEJ7-F1
#
_entry.id   AF-E9HEJ7-F1
#
_cell.length_a   1.000
_cell.length_b   1.000
_cell.length_c   1.000
_cell.angle_alpha   90.00
_cell.angle_beta   90.00
_cell.angle_gamma   90.00
#
_symmetry.space_group_name_H-M   'P 1'
#
loop_
_entity.id
_entity.type
_entity.pdbx_description
1 polymer ?
#
loop_
_entity_poly.entity_id
_entity_poly.type
_entity_poly.pdbx_seq_one_letter_code
_entity_poly.pdbx_strand_id
1 'polypeptide(L)'
;MTDEAYEFSTPRASYCRPLDYIKRPTDYGNLTLFRNCFPSVPVVALSGTACDQTRRDIMATLHLRNPFVSVRPCIRENLKISLTPKKSNEDAFKLMTVSLKDDFPNQCGIIYCIKKADCEKLSTFLVKEGYSATFYHGEIICATIAFGMGINKPDVRFVFHLSMPKSIESYYQECGRAGRDGQLAFCIMFYKFGMPIMPTGLFRK
;
A
#
# COMPACT_ATOMS: atom_id res chain seq x y z
N MET A 1 27.15 -8.18 -30.54
CA MET A 1 26.58 -6.87 -30.15
C MET A 1 25.21 -7.17 -29.58
N THR A 2 25.19 -7.61 -28.33
CA THR A 2 23.99 -8.03 -27.60
C THR A 2 23.92 -7.11 -26.40
N ASP A 3 23.07 -6.10 -26.48
CA ASP A 3 22.75 -5.20 -25.37
C ASP A 3 21.90 -5.98 -24.36
N GLU A 4 22.59 -6.70 -23.46
CA GLU A 4 21.94 -7.22 -22.25
C GLU A 4 21.84 -6.08 -21.22
N ALA A 5 20.75 -5.33 -21.30
CA ALA A 5 20.35 -4.43 -20.23
C ALA A 5 19.77 -5.28 -19.08
N TYR A 6 20.51 -5.35 -17.96
CA TYR A 6 20.01 -6.01 -16.76
C TYR A 6 19.04 -5.06 -16.03
N GLU A 7 17.74 -5.34 -16.14
CA GLU A 7 16.69 -4.61 -15.43
C GLU A 7 16.64 -5.04 -13.97
N PHE A 8 17.08 -4.16 -13.06
CA PHE A 8 16.84 -4.35 -11.62
C PHE A 8 15.56 -3.64 -11.22
N SER A 9 14.42 -4.33 -11.39
CA SER A 9 13.19 -3.94 -10.71
C SER A 9 13.33 -4.30 -9.23
N THR A 10 13.49 -3.32 -8.34
CA THR A 10 13.36 -3.54 -6.89
C THR A 10 11.93 -3.18 -6.49
N PRO A 11 11.01 -4.12 -6.23
CA PRO A 11 9.61 -3.78 -5.98
C PRO A 11 9.38 -3.02 -4.66
N ARG A 12 10.42 -2.83 -3.83
CA ARG A 12 10.28 -2.34 -2.44
C ARG A 12 11.51 -1.57 -1.91
N ALA A 13 12.24 -0.82 -2.72
CA ALA A 13 13.18 0.15 -2.14
C ALA A 13 12.38 1.37 -1.65
N SER A 14 12.64 1.82 -0.42
CA SER A 14 12.23 3.12 0.15
C SER A 14 10.85 3.18 0.82
N TYR A 15 10.78 2.92 2.12
CA TYR A 15 9.74 3.56 2.94
C TYR A 15 10.30 4.92 3.39
N CYS A 16 9.46 5.96 3.41
CA CYS A 16 9.75 7.25 4.07
C CYS A 16 9.86 7.05 5.59
N ARG A 17 11.00 6.56 6.07
CA ARG A 17 11.45 6.68 7.46
C ARG A 17 12.96 6.92 7.42
N PRO A 18 13.55 7.55 8.45
CA PRO A 18 15.00 7.56 8.62
C PRO A 18 15.53 6.14 8.37
N LEU A 19 16.67 6.04 7.68
CA LEU A 19 17.35 4.78 7.30
C LEU A 19 17.53 3.78 8.46
N ASP A 20 17.32 4.22 9.69
CA ASP A 20 17.51 3.44 10.90
C ASP A 20 16.38 2.43 11.21
N TYR A 21 15.16 2.58 10.68
CA TYR A 21 14.00 1.76 11.13
C TYR A 21 13.54 0.65 10.17
N ILE A 22 14.04 0.60 8.94
CA ILE A 22 13.88 -0.58 8.07
C ILE A 22 15.28 -1.06 7.67
N LYS A 23 16.02 -1.58 8.64
CA LYS A 23 17.09 -2.54 8.36
C LYS A 23 16.44 -3.82 7.83
N ARG A 24 16.15 -3.86 6.53
CA ARG A 24 16.32 -5.13 5.81
C ARG A 24 17.81 -5.44 5.83
N PRO A 25 18.22 -6.71 5.96
CA PRO A 25 19.61 -7.06 6.19
C PRO A 25 20.50 -6.38 5.14
N THR A 26 21.62 -5.87 5.63
CA THR A 26 22.94 -5.54 5.05
C THR A 26 23.30 -5.90 3.59
N ASP A 27 22.47 -6.59 2.82
CA ASP A 27 22.77 -7.12 1.48
C ASP A 27 22.78 -6.04 0.40
N TYR A 28 21.95 -5.00 0.52
CA TYR A 28 21.90 -3.91 -0.46
C TYR A 28 23.13 -2.99 -0.41
N GLY A 29 23.86 -2.95 0.72
CA GLY A 29 25.14 -2.24 0.82
C GLY A 29 26.23 -2.87 -0.05
N ASN A 30 26.09 -4.16 -0.38
CA ASN A 30 27.00 -4.87 -1.28
C ASN A 30 26.75 -4.57 -2.76
N LEU A 31 25.66 -3.87 -3.13
CA LEU A 31 25.45 -3.44 -4.52
C LEU A 31 26.52 -2.45 -4.99
N THR A 32 27.18 -1.76 -4.06
CA THR A 32 28.37 -0.98 -4.33
C THR A 32 29.50 -1.84 -4.92
N LEU A 33 29.65 -3.09 -4.45
CA LEU A 33 30.63 -4.04 -4.99
C LEU A 33 30.34 -4.37 -6.45
N PHE A 34 29.06 -4.61 -6.79
CA PHE A 34 28.65 -4.84 -8.17
C PHE A 34 29.01 -3.66 -9.06
N ARG A 35 28.77 -2.43 -8.60
CA ARG A 35 29.12 -1.23 -9.36
C ARG A 35 30.63 -1.08 -9.56
N ASN A 36 31.42 -1.47 -8.58
CA ASN A 36 32.89 -1.45 -8.68
C ASN A 36 33.41 -2.50 -9.67
N CYS A 37 32.82 -3.70 -9.70
CA CYS A 37 33.19 -4.76 -10.64
C CYS A 37 32.75 -4.46 -12.07
N PHE A 38 31.62 -3.78 -12.26
CA PHE A 38 31.02 -3.50 -13.57
C PHE A 38 30.73 -2.00 -13.78
N PRO A 39 31.78 -1.15 -13.89
CA PRO A 39 31.62 0.30 -13.94
C PRO A 39 31.03 0.82 -15.27
N SER A 40 31.14 0.03 -16.35
CA SER A 40 30.62 0.38 -17.68
C SER A 40 29.18 -0.06 -17.92
N VAL A 41 28.66 -0.99 -17.11
CA VAL A 41 27.30 -1.52 -17.28
C VAL A 41 26.27 -0.46 -16.88
N PRO A 42 25.28 -0.14 -17.74
CA PRO A 42 24.18 0.74 -17.38
C PRO A 42 23.35 0.16 -16.22
N VAL A 43 22.93 1.01 -15.28
CA VAL A 43 22.12 0.61 -14.12
C VAL A 43 20.82 1.38 -14.12
N VAL A 44 19.71 0.66 -13.98
CA VAL A 44 18.37 1.22 -13.76
C VAL A 44 17.93 0.91 -12.34
N ALA A 45 17.49 1.92 -11.60
CA ALA A 45 16.94 1.78 -10.26
C ALA A 45 15.47 2.21 -10.25
N LEU A 46 14.58 1.29 -9.89
CA LEU A 46 13.13 1.50 -9.86
C LEU A 46 12.60 1.49 -8.43
N SER A 47 11.87 2.54 -8.04
CA SER A 47 11.16 2.61 -6.76
C SER A 47 9.79 3.29 -6.94
N GLY A 48 8.76 2.71 -6.34
CA GLY A 48 7.41 3.28 -6.31
C GLY A 48 7.14 4.24 -5.14
N THR A 49 8.09 4.38 -4.21
CA THR A 49 7.87 5.04 -2.90
C THR A 49 9.05 5.89 -2.43
N ALA A 50 10.07 6.09 -3.28
CA ALA A 50 11.24 6.89 -2.93
C ALA A 50 10.93 8.40 -2.87
N CYS A 51 11.05 8.98 -1.67
CA CYS A 51 11.13 10.42 -1.51
C CYS A 51 12.49 10.97 -1.97
N ASP A 52 12.61 12.29 -2.02
CA ASP A 52 13.84 12.97 -2.47
C ASP A 52 15.08 12.58 -1.67
N GLN A 53 14.94 12.32 -0.37
CA GLN A 53 16.05 11.84 0.44
C GLN A 53 16.45 10.42 0.04
N THR A 54 15.50 9.47 0.02
CA THR A 54 15.85 8.09 -0.32
C THR A 54 16.34 7.96 -1.76
N ARG A 55 15.88 8.80 -2.68
CA ARG A 55 16.42 8.87 -4.04
C ARG A 55 17.89 9.27 -4.04
N ARG A 56 18.27 10.28 -3.25
CA ARG A 56 19.68 10.66 -3.07
C ARG A 56 20.50 9.52 -2.46
N ASP A 57 19.95 8.82 -1.48
CA ASP A 57 20.63 7.69 -0.84
C ASP A 57 20.85 6.52 -1.84
N ILE A 58 19.87 6.23 -2.70
CA ILE A 58 19.99 5.23 -3.78
C ILE A 58 21.07 5.63 -4.78
N MET A 59 21.07 6.89 -5.22
CA MET A 59 22.08 7.40 -6.16
C MET A 59 23.49 7.31 -5.58
N ALA A 60 23.64 7.66 -4.31
CA ALA A 60 24.92 7.56 -3.60
C ALA A 60 25.37 6.09 -3.48
N THR A 61 24.49 5.20 -3.01
CA THR A 61 24.81 3.77 -2.81
C THR A 61 25.19 3.07 -4.12
N LEU A 62 24.51 3.40 -5.23
CA LEU A 62 24.76 2.77 -6.53
C LEU A 62 25.81 3.50 -7.38
N HIS A 63 26.47 4.54 -6.84
CA HIS A 63 27.38 5.44 -7.57
C HIS A 63 26.84 5.85 -8.95
N LEU A 64 25.58 6.25 -9.02
CA LEU A 64 24.95 6.69 -10.26
C LEU A 64 25.54 8.05 -10.67
N ARG A 65 26.25 8.08 -11.80
CA ARG A 65 26.87 9.29 -12.34
C ARG A 65 25.90 9.96 -13.31
N ASN A 66 25.46 11.18 -12.97
CA ASN A 66 24.51 11.97 -13.78
C ASN A 66 23.32 11.14 -14.32
N PRO A 67 22.54 10.45 -13.44
CA PRO A 67 21.45 9.61 -13.90
C PRO A 67 20.31 10.43 -14.50
N PHE A 68 19.66 9.88 -15.52
CA PHE A 68 18.33 10.36 -15.90
C PHE A 68 17.33 10.02 -14.79
N VAL A 69 16.66 11.04 -14.24
CA VAL A 69 15.70 10.88 -13.15
C VAL A 69 14.30 11.14 -13.67
N SER A 70 13.46 10.12 -13.71
CA SER A 70 12.03 10.26 -13.99
C SER A 70 11.24 10.11 -12.71
N VAL A 71 10.53 11.17 -12.31
CA VAL A 71 9.56 11.13 -11.22
C VAL A 71 8.19 11.32 -11.83
N ARG A 72 7.28 10.40 -11.54
CA ARG A 72 5.87 10.51 -11.94
C ARG A 72 5.03 10.85 -10.71
N PRO A 73 3.99 11.70 -10.83
CA PRO A 73 3.01 11.87 -9.78
C PRO A 73 2.44 10.51 -9.39
N CYS A 74 2.24 10.29 -8.10
CA CYS A 74 1.64 9.04 -7.65
C CYS A 74 0.14 8.96 -8.01
N ILE A 75 -0.51 10.09 -8.32
CA ILE A 75 -1.97 10.24 -8.51
C ILE A 75 -2.57 9.14 -9.39
N ARG A 76 -3.63 8.53 -8.86
CA ARG A 76 -4.44 7.52 -9.57
C ARG A 76 -5.83 8.08 -9.80
N GLU A 77 -6.07 8.60 -11.01
CA GLU A 77 -7.33 9.27 -11.37
C GLU A 77 -8.55 8.35 -11.27
N ASN A 78 -8.34 7.05 -11.41
CA ASN A 78 -9.36 6.02 -11.30
C ASN A 78 -9.74 5.67 -9.84
N LEU A 79 -9.05 6.23 -8.83
CA LEU A 79 -9.36 6.01 -7.42
C LEU A 79 -10.22 7.14 -6.85
N LYS A 80 -11.40 6.79 -6.33
CA LYS A 80 -12.25 7.69 -5.55
C LYS A 80 -12.01 7.48 -4.07
N ILE A 81 -11.51 8.50 -3.39
CA ILE A 81 -11.20 8.46 -1.96
C ILE A 81 -12.31 9.18 -1.20
N SER A 82 -12.91 8.52 -0.20
CA SER A 82 -13.95 9.09 0.64
C SER A 82 -13.79 8.73 2.12
N LEU A 83 -14.36 9.56 2.98
CA LEU A 83 -14.37 9.38 4.43
C LEU A 83 -15.80 9.20 4.92
N THR A 84 -16.03 8.16 5.72
CA THR A 84 -17.35 7.85 6.28
C THR A 84 -17.28 7.84 7.79
N PRO A 85 -18.06 8.67 8.51
CA PRO A 85 -18.09 8.63 9.96
C PRO A 85 -18.71 7.31 10.45
N LYS A 86 -18.17 6.75 11.53
CA LYS A 86 -18.70 5.58 12.24
C LYS A 86 -18.82 5.85 13.74
N LYS A 87 -19.83 5.25 14.38
CA LYS A 87 -20.01 5.29 15.85
C LYS A 87 -19.19 4.22 16.56
N SER A 88 -19.23 2.99 16.02
CA SER A 88 -18.49 1.83 16.50
C SER A 88 -17.98 0.98 15.32
N ASN A 89 -17.22 -0.09 15.60
CA ASN A 89 -16.78 -0.99 14.53
C ASN A 89 -17.95 -1.79 13.95
N GLU A 90 -18.90 -2.17 14.80
CA GLU A 90 -20.11 -2.90 14.41
C GLU A 90 -21.03 -2.04 13.53
N ASP A 91 -21.10 -0.74 13.82
CA ASP A 91 -21.77 0.25 12.96
C ASP A 91 -21.10 0.32 11.58
N ALA A 92 -19.77 0.35 11.53
CA ALA A 92 -19.04 0.29 10.27
C ALA A 92 -19.28 -1.02 9.51
N PHE A 93 -19.40 -2.17 10.19
CA PHE A 93 -19.71 -3.44 9.53
C PHE A 93 -21.06 -3.39 8.80
N LYS A 94 -22.07 -2.78 9.43
CA LYS A 94 -23.39 -2.58 8.81
C LYS A 94 -23.31 -1.64 7.61
N LEU A 95 -22.61 -0.51 7.75
CA LEU A 95 -22.40 0.43 6.64
C LEU A 95 -21.67 -0.23 5.47
N MET A 96 -20.63 -1.03 5.75
CA MET A 96 -19.94 -1.82 4.73
C MET A 96 -20.91 -2.76 4.02
N THR A 97 -21.76 -3.49 4.74
CA THR A 97 -22.73 -4.40 4.09
C THR A 97 -23.74 -3.68 3.21
N VAL A 98 -24.13 -2.45 3.53
CA VAL A 98 -24.99 -1.63 2.67
C VAL A 98 -24.25 -1.29 1.37
N SER A 99 -23.04 -0.74 1.46
CA SER A 99 -22.23 -0.46 0.26
C SER A 99 -21.91 -1.71 -0.56
N LEU A 100 -21.70 -2.88 0.08
CA LEU A 100 -21.47 -4.12 -0.65
C LEU A 100 -22.71 -4.58 -1.44
N LYS A 101 -23.93 -4.32 -0.94
CA LYS A 101 -25.18 -4.65 -1.63
C LYS A 101 -25.48 -3.66 -2.75
N ASP A 102 -25.34 -2.38 -2.46
CA ASP A 102 -25.81 -1.31 -3.33
C ASP A 102 -24.76 -0.89 -4.37
N ASP A 103 -23.51 -0.69 -3.94
CA ASP A 103 -22.45 -0.12 -4.76
C ASP A 103 -21.50 -1.18 -5.36
N PHE A 104 -21.30 -2.30 -4.65
CA PHE A 104 -20.29 -3.32 -5.00
C PHE A 104 -20.83 -4.76 -5.12
N PRO A 105 -21.97 -4.99 -5.79
CA PRO A 105 -22.53 -6.34 -5.91
C PRO A 105 -21.58 -7.27 -6.70
N ASN A 106 -21.25 -8.43 -6.10
CA ASN A 106 -20.35 -9.44 -6.67
C ASN A 106 -18.96 -8.89 -7.09
N GLN A 107 -18.50 -7.81 -6.46
CA GLN A 107 -17.19 -7.23 -6.74
C GLN A 107 -16.16 -7.66 -5.72
N CYS A 108 -14.90 -7.71 -6.15
CA CYS A 108 -13.79 -8.03 -5.27
C CYS A 108 -13.31 -6.79 -4.50
N GLY A 109 -12.90 -6.98 -3.26
CA GLY A 109 -12.38 -5.89 -2.44
C GLY A 109 -11.54 -6.32 -1.26
N ILE A 110 -10.89 -5.34 -0.64
CA ILE A 110 -10.01 -5.52 0.52
C ILE A 110 -10.58 -4.70 1.67
N ILE A 111 -10.63 -5.28 2.86
CA ILE A 111 -10.99 -4.57 4.09
C ILE A 111 -9.82 -4.62 5.07
N TYR A 112 -9.23 -3.46 5.32
CA TYR A 112 -8.14 -3.28 6.25
C TYR A 112 -8.64 -3.07 7.69
N CYS A 113 -8.11 -3.87 8.62
CA CYS A 113 -8.28 -3.65 10.06
C CYS A 113 -6.92 -3.55 10.76
N ILE A 114 -6.89 -2.81 11.88
CA ILE A 114 -5.67 -2.67 12.69
C ILE A 114 -5.40 -3.96 13.49
N LYS A 115 -6.44 -4.52 14.11
CA LYS A 115 -6.34 -5.70 14.98
C LYS A 115 -6.74 -6.96 14.22
N LYS A 116 -6.01 -8.05 14.44
CA LYS A 116 -6.35 -9.38 13.89
C LYS A 116 -7.75 -9.83 14.33
N ALA A 117 -8.08 -9.61 15.61
CA ALA A 117 -9.39 -9.93 16.17
C ALA A 117 -10.55 -9.20 15.46
N ASP A 118 -10.32 -7.96 14.97
CA ASP A 118 -11.36 -7.22 14.24
C ASP A 118 -11.56 -7.82 12.83
N CYS A 119 -10.49 -8.25 12.17
CA CYS A 119 -10.61 -8.99 10.91
C CYS A 119 -11.40 -10.29 11.09
N GLU A 120 -11.18 -11.02 12.20
CA GLU A 120 -11.81 -12.35 12.43
C GLU A 120 -13.31 -12.19 12.67
N LYS A 121 -13.68 -11.16 13.44
CA LYS A 121 -15.07 -10.77 13.63
C LYS A 121 -15.73 -10.33 12.33
N LEU A 122 -15.05 -9.49 11.55
CA LEU A 122 -15.58 -8.98 10.29
C LEU A 122 -15.76 -10.09 9.25
N SER A 123 -14.79 -10.97 9.05
CA SER A 123 -14.91 -12.08 8.11
C SER A 123 -16.08 -12.98 8.48
N THR A 124 -16.21 -13.33 9.76
CA THR A 124 -17.33 -14.14 10.27
C THR A 124 -18.67 -13.44 10.05
N PHE A 125 -18.73 -12.13 10.28
CA PHE A 125 -19.94 -11.32 10.06
C PHE A 125 -20.34 -11.30 8.58
N LEU A 126 -19.39 -11.07 7.68
CA LEU A 126 -19.65 -11.02 6.23
C LEU A 126 -20.07 -12.39 5.67
N VAL A 127 -19.45 -13.49 6.14
CA VAL A 127 -19.86 -14.85 5.77
C VAL A 127 -21.29 -15.14 6.21
N LYS A 128 -21.68 -14.69 7.42
CA LYS A 128 -23.05 -14.84 7.91
C LYS A 128 -24.07 -14.05 7.06
N GLU A 129 -23.66 -12.92 6.51
CA GLU A 129 -24.48 -12.11 5.57
C GLU A 129 -24.48 -12.66 4.14
N GLY A 130 -23.77 -13.77 3.87
CA GLY A 130 -23.76 -14.47 2.60
C GLY A 130 -22.60 -14.13 1.66
N TYR A 131 -21.59 -13.38 2.11
CA TYR A 131 -20.44 -13.01 1.28
C TYR A 131 -19.29 -14.01 1.37
N SER A 132 -18.55 -14.15 0.26
CA SER A 132 -17.27 -14.88 0.23
C SER A 132 -16.14 -14.02 0.82
N ALA A 133 -16.02 -14.05 2.16
CA ALA A 133 -15.04 -13.26 2.91
C ALA A 133 -14.07 -14.14 3.71
N THR A 134 -12.76 -13.89 3.56
CA THR A 134 -11.73 -14.59 4.34
C THR A 134 -10.46 -13.77 4.50
N PHE A 135 -9.46 -14.35 5.15
CA PHE A 135 -8.15 -13.76 5.43
C PHE A 135 -7.14 -13.82 4.28
N TYR A 136 -7.30 -14.77 3.36
CA TYR A 136 -6.24 -15.11 2.40
C TYR A 136 -6.74 -15.25 0.95
N HIS A 137 -7.89 -15.91 0.73
CA HIS A 137 -8.44 -16.15 -0.61
C HIS A 137 -9.96 -16.05 -0.65
N GLY A 138 -10.50 -14.96 -1.19
CA GLY A 138 -11.93 -14.77 -1.36
C GLY A 138 -12.19 -13.56 -2.24
N GLU A 139 -13.45 -13.34 -2.60
CA GLU A 139 -13.87 -12.11 -3.30
C GLU A 139 -13.61 -10.91 -2.39
N ILE A 140 -13.86 -11.06 -1.09
CA ILE A 140 -13.56 -10.05 -0.07
C ILE A 140 -12.45 -10.55 0.84
N ILE A 141 -11.36 -9.78 0.92
CA ILE A 141 -10.20 -10.11 1.76
C ILE A 141 -10.19 -9.21 3.00
N CYS A 142 -10.38 -9.79 4.18
CA CYS A 142 -10.23 -9.11 5.47
C CYS A 142 -8.78 -9.24 5.95
N ALA A 143 -8.04 -8.12 5.99
CA ALA A 143 -6.59 -8.13 6.14
C ALA A 143 -6.12 -7.12 7.20
N THR A 144 -5.07 -7.49 7.95
CA THR A 144 -4.24 -6.49 8.65
C THR A 144 -3.11 -5.98 7.75
N ILE A 145 -2.40 -4.92 8.16
CA ILE A 145 -1.27 -4.34 7.39
C ILE A 145 -0.21 -5.41 7.04
N ALA A 146 0.00 -6.39 7.91
CA ALA A 146 0.93 -7.50 7.69
C ALA A 146 0.58 -8.35 6.44
N PHE A 147 -0.67 -8.32 5.99
CA PHE A 147 -1.17 -9.06 4.83
C PHE A 147 -0.99 -8.31 3.49
N GLY A 148 -0.55 -7.05 3.48
CA GLY A 148 -0.32 -6.29 2.25
C GLY A 148 0.78 -6.86 1.35
N MET A 149 1.60 -7.79 1.82
CA MET A 149 2.71 -8.32 1.04
C MET A 149 2.29 -9.53 0.19
N GLY A 150 1.52 -9.32 -0.89
CA GLY A 150 1.26 -10.39 -1.87
C GLY A 150 0.04 -10.25 -2.76
N ILE A 151 -0.94 -9.42 -2.39
CA ILE A 151 -2.16 -9.26 -3.20
C ILE A 151 -1.85 -8.45 -4.46
N ASN A 152 -1.87 -9.13 -5.62
CA ASN A 152 -1.78 -8.54 -6.96
C ASN A 152 -2.97 -9.00 -7.81
N LYS A 153 -4.17 -8.55 -7.45
CA LYS A 153 -5.40 -8.77 -8.23
C LYS A 153 -5.74 -7.48 -8.98
N PRO A 154 -5.86 -7.48 -10.32
CA PRO A 154 -6.04 -6.25 -11.09
C PRO A 154 -7.40 -5.58 -10.84
N ASP A 155 -8.41 -6.39 -10.55
CA ASP A 155 -9.83 -6.05 -10.52
C ASP A 155 -10.40 -5.84 -9.11
N VAL A 156 -9.60 -5.30 -8.18
CA VAL A 156 -10.06 -4.89 -6.85
C VAL A 156 -10.86 -3.58 -6.97
N ARG A 157 -12.17 -3.62 -6.70
CA ARG A 157 -13.06 -2.45 -6.86
C ARG A 157 -13.19 -1.57 -5.65
N PHE A 158 -13.00 -2.12 -4.46
CA PHE A 158 -13.04 -1.31 -3.25
C PHE A 158 -11.93 -1.70 -2.27
N VAL A 159 -11.45 -0.71 -1.54
CA VAL A 159 -10.61 -0.84 -0.38
C VAL A 159 -11.30 -0.11 0.77
N PHE A 160 -11.68 -0.84 1.79
CA PHE A 160 -12.26 -0.26 3.00
C PHE A 160 -11.25 -0.24 4.13
N HIS A 161 -11.17 0.88 4.84
CA HIS A 161 -10.37 1.00 6.04
C HIS A 161 -11.29 1.09 7.25
N LEU A 162 -11.30 0.06 8.08
CA LEU A 162 -12.09 0.07 9.32
C LEU A 162 -11.61 1.16 10.28
N SER A 163 -10.31 1.51 10.21
CA SER A 163 -9.68 2.55 11.02
C SER A 163 -8.54 3.19 10.23
N MET A 164 -8.15 4.40 10.61
CA MET A 164 -7.03 5.14 10.00
C MET A 164 -5.73 4.31 10.11
N PRO A 165 -4.99 4.13 9.00
CA PRO A 165 -3.66 3.54 9.02
C PRO A 165 -2.67 4.34 9.87
N LYS A 166 -1.50 3.75 10.15
CA LYS A 166 -0.48 4.38 10.99
C LYS A 166 0.09 5.68 10.40
N SER A 167 -0.03 5.86 9.08
CA SER A 167 0.43 7.04 8.37
C SER A 167 -0.31 7.22 7.05
N ILE A 168 -0.24 8.43 6.47
CA ILE A 168 -0.84 8.73 5.17
C ILE A 168 -0.20 7.95 4.03
N GLU A 169 1.10 7.67 4.11
CA GLU A 169 1.82 6.86 3.12
C GLU A 169 1.33 5.41 3.16
N SER A 170 1.04 4.90 4.36
CA SER A 170 0.48 3.55 4.52
C SER A 170 -0.91 3.48 3.90
N TYR A 171 -1.76 4.48 4.20
CA TYR A 171 -3.08 4.62 3.58
C TYR A 171 -2.99 4.65 2.05
N TYR A 172 -2.08 5.45 1.52
CA TYR A 172 -1.87 5.57 0.08
C TYR A 172 -1.46 4.25 -0.58
N GLN A 173 -0.50 3.53 0.00
CA GLN A 173 -0.05 2.23 -0.50
C GLN A 173 -1.17 1.16 -0.43
N GLU A 174 -1.98 1.20 0.61
CA GLU A 174 -3.10 0.29 0.82
C GLU A 174 -4.22 0.56 -0.20
N CYS A 175 -4.62 1.82 -0.38
CA CYS A 175 -5.56 2.26 -1.42
C CYS A 175 -5.06 1.92 -2.83
N GLY A 176 -3.75 2.04 -3.08
CA GLY A 176 -3.11 1.73 -4.35
C GLY A 176 -3.23 0.28 -4.83
N ARG A 177 -3.86 -0.61 -4.05
CA ARG A 177 -4.21 -1.97 -4.47
C ARG A 177 -5.48 -2.05 -5.29
N ALA A 178 -6.37 -1.07 -5.17
CA ALA A 178 -7.59 -1.02 -5.94
C ALA A 178 -7.31 -0.62 -7.40
N GLY A 179 -8.19 -1.03 -8.32
CA GLY A 179 -8.25 -0.45 -9.67
C GLY A 179 -7.00 -0.62 -10.53
N ARG A 180 -6.20 -1.68 -10.35
CA ARG A 180 -4.93 -1.85 -11.11
C ARG A 180 -5.16 -2.11 -12.61
N ASP A 181 -6.35 -2.56 -12.98
CA ASP A 181 -6.88 -2.60 -14.34
C ASP A 181 -7.20 -1.20 -14.95
N GLY A 182 -7.01 -0.12 -14.19
CA GLY A 182 -7.32 1.25 -14.62
C GLY A 182 -8.80 1.62 -14.50
N GLN A 183 -9.68 0.67 -14.14
CA GLN A 183 -11.10 0.93 -13.96
C GLN A 183 -11.38 1.64 -12.64
N LEU A 184 -12.55 2.27 -12.55
CA LEU A 184 -12.98 2.98 -11.35
C LEU A 184 -12.91 2.05 -10.13
N ALA A 185 -12.31 2.56 -9.05
CA ALA A 185 -12.29 1.87 -7.77
C ALA A 185 -12.38 2.85 -6.60
N PHE A 186 -12.86 2.38 -5.47
CA PHE A 186 -13.24 3.20 -4.32
C PHE A 186 -12.37 2.87 -3.11
N CYS A 187 -11.96 3.90 -2.40
CA CYS A 187 -11.17 3.81 -1.18
C CYS A 187 -11.93 4.55 -0.08
N ILE A 188 -12.60 3.80 0.78
CA ILE A 188 -13.51 4.35 1.80
C ILE A 188 -12.89 4.13 3.18
N MET A 189 -12.61 5.22 3.89
CA MET A 189 -12.12 5.15 5.26
C MET A 189 -13.20 5.46 6.27
N PHE A 190 -13.44 4.51 7.17
CA PHE A 190 -14.33 4.69 8.31
C PHE A 190 -13.58 5.34 9.49
N TYR A 191 -14.08 6.47 9.99
CA TYR A 191 -13.44 7.22 11.07
C TYR A 191 -14.40 7.52 12.21
N LYS A 192 -13.87 7.56 13.44
CA LYS A 192 -14.63 7.94 14.64
C LYS A 192 -14.16 9.31 15.13
N PHE A 193 -15.10 10.23 15.32
CA PHE A 193 -14.81 11.57 15.83
C PHE A 193 -14.18 11.49 17.23
N GLY A 194 -13.14 12.31 17.49
CA GLY A 194 -12.42 12.31 18.76
C GLY A 194 -11.34 11.25 18.92
N MET A 195 -11.15 10.35 17.94
CA MET A 195 -9.90 9.57 17.88
C MET A 195 -8.80 10.44 17.27
N PRO A 196 -7.58 10.44 17.82
CA PRO A 196 -6.48 11.19 17.23
C PRO A 196 -6.23 10.63 15.83
N ILE A 197 -6.50 11.47 14.83
CA ILE A 197 -6.38 11.17 13.40
C ILE A 197 -4.93 10.91 12.98
N MET A 198 -3.98 11.19 13.88
CA MET A 198 -2.57 10.82 13.79
C MET A 198 -2.07 10.44 15.19
N PRO A 199 -1.07 9.55 15.36
CA PRO A 199 -0.28 9.55 16.58
C PRO A 199 0.18 10.99 16.85
N THR A 200 -0.05 11.47 18.06
CA THR A 200 -0.04 12.88 18.53
C THR A 200 1.31 13.62 18.44
N GLY A 201 2.19 13.26 17.51
CA GLY A 201 3.56 13.75 17.42
C GLY A 201 3.92 14.64 16.22
N LEU A 202 3.04 14.90 15.24
CA LEU A 202 3.43 15.61 14.00
C LEU A 202 3.01 17.09 13.89
N PHE A 203 2.30 17.63 14.88
CA PHE A 203 1.98 19.05 14.96
C PHE A 203 2.17 19.58 16.38
N ARG A 204 3.40 19.48 16.90
CA ARG A 204 3.86 20.48 17.87
C ARG A 204 4.75 21.46 17.09
N LYS A 205 4.25 22.68 16.97
CA LYS A 205 5.03 23.86 16.58
C LYS A 205 6.20 24.04 17.54
#